data_AF-A0A1G8JJ07-F1
#
_entry.id   AF-A0A1G8JJ07-F1
#
_cell.length_a   1.000
_cell.length_b   1.000
_cell.length_c   1.000
_cell.angle_alpha   90.00
_cell.angle_beta   90.00
_cell.angle_gamma   90.00
#
_symmetry.space_group_name_H-M   'P 1'
#
loop_
_entity.id
_entity.type
_entity.pdbx_description
1 polymer ?
#
loop_
_entity_poly.entity_id
_entity_poly.type
_entity_poly.pdbx_seq_one_letter_code
_entity_poly.pdbx_strand_id
1 'polypeptide(L)'
;MDNHPISSHLLGRLYQVDGKQLGQQYKDHLSDFHSWDQKEHAEDWMLFADNIGPYLSIDETALSNGELYTIVTNKQAKGNKKAIVAMIKGTQSEQIIAALEKIPLRSRK
;
A
#
# COMPACT_ATOMS: atom_id res chain seq x y z
N MET A 1 -1.80 16.54 -12.23
CA MET A 1 -1.25 16.28 -10.88
C MET A 1 0.26 16.31 -11.00
N ASP A 2 0.94 16.84 -9.99
CA ASP A 2 2.40 16.86 -9.93
C ASP A 2 2.95 15.42 -9.88
N ASN A 3 4.02 15.13 -10.63
CA ASN A 3 4.68 13.82 -10.66
C ASN A 3 5.90 13.77 -9.72
N HIS A 4 6.16 14.84 -8.98
CA HIS A 4 7.23 14.91 -8.01
C HIS A 4 6.72 14.63 -6.59
N PRO A 5 7.48 13.87 -5.77
CA PRO A 5 7.12 13.65 -4.38
C PRO A 5 7.30 14.98 -3.61
N ILE A 6 6.19 15.63 -3.28
CA ILE A 6 6.16 16.87 -2.50
C ILE A 6 5.52 16.59 -1.15
N SER A 7 6.22 16.93 -0.07
CA SER A 7 5.69 16.81 1.27
C SER A 7 4.72 17.95 1.59
N SER A 8 3.77 17.72 2.51
CA SER A 8 2.85 18.77 2.98
C SER A 8 3.60 19.96 3.60
N HIS A 9 4.77 19.73 4.20
CA HIS A 9 5.65 20.78 4.72
C HIS A 9 6.25 21.64 3.61
N LEU A 10 6.68 21.03 2.50
CA LEU A 10 7.19 21.77 1.35
C LEU A 10 6.09 22.63 0.71
N LEU A 11 4.88 22.08 0.56
CA LEU A 11 3.71 22.86 0.12
C LEU A 11 3.42 24.02 1.08
N GLY A 12 3.45 23.77 2.39
CA GLY A 12 3.28 24.80 3.40
C GLY A 12 4.27 25.96 3.24
N ARG A 13 5.55 25.64 3.02
CA ARG A 13 6.59 26.65 2.79
C ARG A 13 6.39 27.43 1.48
N LEU A 14 6.04 26.76 0.39
CA LEU A 14 5.90 27.39 -0.93
C LEU A 14 4.67 28.29 -1.04
N TYR A 15 3.57 27.89 -0.41
CA TYR A 15 2.28 28.56 -0.50
C TYR A 15 1.92 29.37 0.76
N GLN A 16 2.85 29.49 1.72
CA GLN A 16 2.66 30.18 3.00
C GLN A 16 1.43 29.67 3.79
N VAL A 17 1.23 28.36 3.80
CA VAL A 17 0.16 27.68 4.56
C VAL A 17 0.75 26.73 5.61
N ASP A 18 -0.04 26.35 6.60
CA ASP A 18 0.41 25.36 7.59
C ASP A 18 0.41 23.95 6.98
N GLY A 19 1.61 23.43 6.68
CA GLY A 19 1.80 22.10 6.11
C GLY A 19 1.39 20.94 7.03
N LYS A 20 1.39 21.15 8.36
CA LYS A 20 0.88 20.16 9.32
C LYS A 20 -0.63 20.10 9.25
N GLN A 21 -1.29 21.26 9.28
CA GLN A 21 -2.75 21.34 9.13
C GLN A 21 -3.18 20.76 7.79
N LEU A 22 -2.47 21.05 6.70
CA LEU A 22 -2.74 20.49 5.38
C LEU A 22 -2.70 18.96 5.37
N GLY A 23 -1.68 18.35 5.97
CA GLY A 23 -1.57 16.89 6.06
C GLY A 23 -2.69 16.27 6.88
N GLN A 24 -3.10 16.93 7.97
CA GLN A 24 -4.23 16.50 8.78
C GLN A 24 -5.55 16.59 8.02
N GLN A 25 -5.81 17.70 7.33
CA GLN A 25 -7.00 17.88 6.51
C GLN A 25 -7.07 16.85 5.37
N TYR A 26 -5.94 16.53 4.74
CA TYR A 26 -5.88 15.49 3.72
C TYR A 26 -6.31 14.13 4.27
N LYS A 27 -5.72 13.71 5.40
CA LYS A 27 -6.05 12.43 6.05
C LYS A 27 -7.51 12.38 6.53
N ASP A 28 -7.94 13.42 7.23
CA ASP A 28 -9.20 13.39 7.97
C ASP A 28 -10.42 13.68 7.07
N HIS A 29 -10.21 14.33 5.91
CA HIS A 29 -11.32 14.78 5.05
C HIS A 29 -11.18 14.50 3.55
N LEU A 30 -9.98 14.26 2.99
CA LEU A 30 -9.79 14.17 1.53
C LEU A 30 -9.34 12.80 1.02
N SER A 31 -8.69 11.98 1.85
CA SER A 31 -7.98 10.78 1.39
C SER A 31 -8.73 9.47 1.68
N ASP A 32 -10.01 9.54 2.06
CA ASP A 32 -10.82 8.40 2.46
C ASP A 32 -10.21 7.53 3.57
N PHE A 33 -9.24 8.05 4.33
CA PHE A 33 -8.48 7.24 5.31
C PHE A 33 -9.40 6.65 6.39
N HIS A 34 -10.47 7.35 6.76
CA HIS A 34 -11.42 6.89 7.77
C HIS A 34 -12.45 5.89 7.24
N SER A 35 -12.74 5.92 5.94
CA SER A 35 -13.66 5.01 5.25
C SER A 35 -12.93 3.87 4.53
N TRP A 36 -11.59 3.82 4.61
CA TRP A 36 -10.79 2.76 4.03
C TRP A 36 -11.14 1.41 4.65
N ASP A 37 -11.64 0.51 3.82
CA ASP A 37 -12.15 -0.82 4.16
C ASP A 37 -11.10 -1.71 4.83
N GLN A 38 -9.82 -1.50 4.52
CA GLN A 38 -8.72 -2.31 5.06
C GLN A 38 -8.09 -1.73 6.32
N LYS A 39 -8.54 -0.55 6.79
CA LYS A 39 -7.89 0.18 7.89
C LYS A 39 -7.68 -0.64 9.16
N GLU A 40 -8.64 -1.49 9.53
CA GLU A 40 -8.60 -2.28 10.77
C GLU A 40 -7.48 -3.32 10.78
N HIS A 41 -7.09 -3.85 9.62
CA HIS A 41 -6.09 -4.91 9.49
C HIS A 41 -4.87 -4.47 8.66
N ALA A 42 -4.82 -3.22 8.20
CA ALA A 42 -3.78 -2.69 7.33
C ALA A 42 -2.37 -2.76 7.92
N GLU A 43 -2.25 -2.82 9.26
CA GLU A 43 -0.98 -3.05 9.94
C GLU A 43 -0.42 -4.46 9.68
N ASP A 44 -1.30 -5.46 9.56
CA ASP A 44 -0.92 -6.85 9.36
C ASP A 44 -0.87 -7.23 7.88
N TRP A 45 -1.84 -6.76 7.10
CA TRP A 45 -1.89 -7.04 5.67
C TRP A 45 -2.77 -6.06 4.89
N MET A 46 -2.38 -5.82 3.64
CA MET A 46 -3.13 -5.06 2.64
C MET A 46 -3.21 -5.86 1.35
N LEU A 47 -4.39 -5.91 0.72
CA LEU A 47 -4.66 -6.65 -0.51
C LEU A 47 -5.25 -5.72 -1.58
N PHE A 48 -4.75 -5.86 -2.79
CA PHE A 48 -5.23 -5.16 -3.98
C PHE A 48 -5.53 -6.21 -5.06
N ALA A 49 -6.62 -6.96 -4.86
CA ALA A 49 -6.99 -8.09 -5.72
C ALA A 49 -7.12 -7.69 -7.21
N ASP A 50 -7.53 -6.45 -7.49
CA ASP A 50 -7.66 -5.91 -8.86
C ASP A 50 -6.32 -5.70 -9.58
N ASN A 51 -5.20 -5.79 -8.85
CA ASN A 51 -3.85 -5.64 -9.39
C ASN A 51 -3.25 -6.97 -9.84
N ILE A 52 -3.94 -8.10 -9.63
CA ILE A 52 -3.49 -9.41 -10.09
C ILE A 52 -3.33 -9.42 -11.61
N GLY A 53 -2.25 -10.03 -12.07
CA GLY A 53 -1.98 -10.30 -13.47
C GLY A 53 -1.13 -11.55 -13.61
N PRO A 54 -0.79 -11.94 -14.85
CA PRO A 54 -0.14 -13.20 -15.15
C PRO A 54 1.33 -13.29 -14.66
N TYR A 55 1.94 -12.17 -14.29
CA TYR A 55 3.36 -12.11 -13.91
C TYR A 55 3.49 -11.65 -12.46
N LEU A 56 3.25 -12.56 -11.51
CA LEU A 56 3.41 -12.28 -10.08
C LEU A 56 4.83 -12.60 -9.61
N SER A 57 5.34 -11.80 -8.67
CA SER A 57 6.49 -12.15 -7.84
C SER A 57 6.14 -12.01 -6.38
N ILE A 58 6.90 -12.74 -5.54
CA ILE A 58 6.88 -12.63 -4.10
C ILE A 58 8.28 -12.20 -3.69
N ASP A 59 8.37 -11.13 -2.92
CA ASP A 59 9.62 -10.56 -2.44
C ASP A 59 9.51 -10.35 -0.92
N GLU A 60 10.57 -10.65 -0.18
CA GLU A 60 10.67 -10.36 1.27
C GLU A 60 11.52 -9.11 1.47
N THR A 61 11.04 -8.18 2.29
CA THR A 61 11.73 -6.91 2.53
C THR A 61 11.68 -6.56 4.01
N ALA A 62 12.84 -6.25 4.58
CA ALA A 62 12.92 -5.63 5.90
C ALA A 62 12.68 -4.12 5.75
N LEU A 63 11.62 -3.62 6.37
CA LEU A 63 11.49 -2.19 6.64
C LEU A 63 12.30 -1.83 7.89
N SER A 64 12.41 -0.54 8.15
CA SER A 64 13.10 0.03 9.31
C SER A 64 12.75 -0.72 10.60
N ASN A 65 13.72 -0.82 11.52
CA ASN A 65 13.56 -1.48 12.82
C ASN A 65 13.30 -3.00 12.80
N GLY A 66 13.64 -3.68 11.70
CA GLY A 66 13.62 -5.15 11.64
C GLY A 66 12.25 -5.76 11.38
N GLU A 67 11.26 -4.93 11.00
CA GLU A 67 9.96 -5.43 10.56
C GLU A 67 10.10 -6.05 9.16
N LEU A 68 9.89 -7.36 9.07
CA LEU A 68 9.87 -8.05 7.79
C LEU A 68 8.48 -7.99 7.17
N TYR A 69 8.42 -7.82 5.86
CA TYR A 69 7.21 -7.86 5.07
C TYR A 69 7.39 -8.75 3.85
N THR A 70 6.36 -9.49 3.51
CA THR A 70 6.21 -10.14 2.22
C THR A 70 5.37 -9.27 1.31
N ILE A 71 5.89 -8.95 0.13
CA ILE A 71 5.22 -8.13 -0.89
C ILE A 71 4.97 -9.00 -2.12
N VAL A 72 3.72 -9.06 -2.56
CA VAL A 72 3.35 -9.67 -3.83
C VAL A 72 3.19 -8.58 -4.86
N THR A 73 3.91 -8.68 -5.98
CA THR A 73 3.87 -7.67 -7.04
C THR A 73 3.50 -8.25 -8.40
N ASN A 74 2.73 -7.49 -9.19
CA ASN A 74 2.49 -7.74 -10.59
C ASN A 74 3.56 -7.05 -11.45
N LYS A 75 4.51 -7.83 -11.98
CA LYS A 75 5.60 -7.34 -12.82
C LYS A 75 5.12 -6.80 -14.17
N GLN A 76 3.90 -7.13 -14.62
CA GLN A 76 3.31 -6.53 -15.83
C GLN A 76 3.20 -5.01 -15.71
N ALA A 77 2.96 -4.49 -14.50
CA ALA A 77 2.86 -3.05 -14.24
C ALA A 77 4.22 -2.33 -14.27
N LYS A 78 5.34 -3.06 -14.32
CA LYS A 78 6.71 -2.51 -14.39
C LYS A 78 6.99 -1.44 -13.31
N GLY A 79 6.51 -1.67 -12.09
CA GLY A 79 6.69 -0.75 -10.96
C GLY A 79 5.77 0.47 -10.96
N ASN A 80 4.82 0.57 -11.90
CA ASN A 80 3.86 1.68 -11.96
C ASN A 80 2.61 1.39 -11.11
N LYS A 81 1.59 2.26 -11.26
CA LYS A 81 0.27 2.05 -10.66
C LYS A 81 -0.23 0.63 -10.95
N LYS A 82 -0.81 -0.02 -9.93
CA LYS A 82 -1.24 -1.42 -9.91
C LYS A 82 -0.11 -2.47 -9.83
N ALA A 83 1.12 -2.10 -9.48
CA ALA A 83 2.20 -3.06 -9.29
C ALA A 83 2.08 -3.88 -7.99
N ILE A 84 1.52 -3.34 -6.92
CA ILE A 84 1.42 -4.05 -5.64
C ILE A 84 0.10 -4.82 -5.59
N VAL A 85 0.17 -6.13 -5.36
CA VAL A 85 -1.00 -7.02 -5.22
C VAL A 85 -1.29 -7.29 -3.75
N ALA A 86 -0.26 -7.50 -2.93
CA ALA A 86 -0.40 -7.69 -1.50
C ALA A 86 0.85 -7.17 -0.76
N MET A 87 0.66 -6.74 0.47
CA MET A 87 1.72 -6.44 1.42
C MET A 87 1.32 -7.04 2.76
N ILE A 88 2.16 -7.91 3.32
CA ILE A 88 1.84 -8.75 4.47
C ILE A 88 3.00 -8.63 5.46
N LYS A 89 2.69 -8.37 6.73
CA LYS A 89 3.67 -8.30 7.81
C LYS A 89 4.13 -9.72 8.16
N GLY A 90 5.43 -9.92 8.25
CA GLY A 90 6.07 -11.21 8.49
C GLY A 90 6.45 -11.95 7.20
N THR A 91 7.12 -13.08 7.38
CA THR A 91 7.60 -13.98 6.30
C THR A 91 7.14 -15.43 6.49
N GLN A 92 6.26 -15.68 7.47
CA GLN A 92 5.76 -17.02 7.74
C GLN A 92 4.76 -17.45 6.67
N SER A 93 5.04 -18.57 6.01
CA SER A 93 4.24 -19.10 4.90
C SER A 93 2.76 -19.27 5.26
N GLU A 94 2.45 -19.76 6.45
CA GLU A 94 1.07 -19.98 6.90
C GLU A 94 0.28 -18.66 6.96
N GLN A 95 0.90 -17.59 7.47
CA GLN A 95 0.29 -16.26 7.53
C GLN A 95 0.12 -15.66 6.14
N ILE A 96 1.12 -15.82 5.27
CA ILE A 96 1.09 -15.33 3.90
C ILE A 96 -0.04 -16.01 3.11
N ILE A 97 -0.13 -17.33 3.19
CA ILE A 97 -1.17 -18.11 2.52
C ILE A 97 -2.55 -17.67 3.03
N ALA A 98 -2.75 -17.56 4.35
CA ALA A 98 -4.02 -17.15 4.93
C ALA A 98 -4.45 -15.74 4.47
N ALA A 99 -3.51 -14.80 4.32
CA ALA A 99 -3.79 -13.48 3.78
C ALA A 99 -4.16 -13.53 2.29
N LEU A 100 -3.37 -14.23 1.47
CA LEU A 100 -3.62 -14.36 0.02
C LEU A 100 -4.91 -15.15 -0.27
N GLU A 101 -5.31 -16.05 0.62
CA GLU A 101 -6.55 -16.81 0.48
C GLU A 101 -7.82 -15.96 0.54
N LYS A 102 -7.73 -14.74 1.08
CA LYS A 102 -8.83 -13.77 1.08
C LYS A 102 -9.14 -13.21 -0.31
N ILE A 103 -8.19 -13.29 -1.25
CA ILE A 103 -8.40 -12.86 -2.64
C ILE A 103 -9.35 -13.85 -3.32
N PRO A 104 -10.47 -13.44 -3.92
CA PRO A 104 -11.39 -14.35 -4.59
C PRO A 104 -10.71 -15.21 -5.66
N LEU A 105 -11.01 -16.52 -5.70
CA LEU A 105 -10.40 -17.46 -6.67
C LEU A 105 -10.58 -17.01 -8.13
N ARG A 106 -11.73 -16.39 -8.45
CA ARG A 106 -12.01 -15.83 -9.79
C ARG A 106 -11.00 -14.80 -10.27
N SER A 107 -10.33 -14.12 -9.34
CA SER A 107 -9.32 -13.08 -9.61
C SER A 107 -7.91 -13.66 -9.74
N ARG A 108 -7.68 -14.92 -9.35
CA ARG A 108 -6.38 -15.61 -9.36
C ARG A 108 -6.15 -16.40 -10.66
N LYS A 109 -6.45 -15.81 -11.82
CA LYS A 109 -6.33 -16.49 -13.12
C LYS A 109 -4.99 -16.22 -13.79
#